data_AF-A0A2K4XEV0-F1
#
_entry.id   AF-A0A2K4XEV0-F1
#
_cell.length_a   1.000
_cell.length_b   1.000
_cell.length_c   1.000
_cell.angle_alpha   90.00
_cell.angle_beta   90.00
_cell.angle_gamma   90.00
#
_symmetry.space_group_name_H-M   'P 1'
#
loop_
_entity.id
_entity.type
_entity.pdbx_description
1 polymer ?
#
loop_
_entity_poly.entity_id
_entity_poly.type
_entity_poly.pdbx_seq_one_letter_code
_entity_poly.pdbx_strand_id
1 'polypeptide(L)'
;MSLGSWDEAILKSLLFVGIGIAVWAIFAGLVPLSVNGLLGSVVTFLLYMSVYLLISIVGWLVIGFPLHYFISKYTNRSYLYYAALPMAFVLPSLLYEGSLLLGFAALFQGLLFRYYVYKEI
;
A
#
# COMPACT_ATOMS: atom_id res chain seq x y z
N MET A 1 -3.45 13.45 22.93
CA MET A 1 -3.39 13.69 21.47
C MET A 1 -4.08 12.52 20.78
N SER A 2 -5.04 12.79 19.90
CA SER A 2 -5.73 11.73 19.14
C SER A 2 -4.77 11.11 18.11
N LEU A 3 -4.73 9.77 18.06
CA LEU A 3 -4.07 8.96 17.02
C LEU A 3 -4.91 8.91 15.73
N GLY A 4 -6.04 9.61 15.68
CA GLY A 4 -7.01 9.49 14.59
C GLY A 4 -7.67 8.12 14.54
N SER A 5 -8.49 7.90 13.51
CA SER A 5 -9.13 6.61 13.20
C SER A 5 -8.18 5.69 12.43
N TRP A 6 -7.08 5.32 13.08
CA TRP A 6 -5.98 4.59 12.45
C TRP A 6 -6.39 3.20 11.96
N ASP A 7 -7.32 2.55 12.65
CA ASP A 7 -7.87 1.24 12.35
C ASP A 7 -8.60 1.24 11.00
N GLU A 8 -9.54 2.17 10.84
CA GLU A 8 -10.29 2.35 9.61
C GLU A 8 -9.38 2.83 8.47
N ALA A 9 -8.43 3.71 8.77
CA ALA A 9 -7.48 4.23 7.78
C ALA A 9 -6.56 3.15 7.21
N ILE A 10 -6.11 2.19 8.03
CA ILE A 10 -5.32 1.05 7.55
C ILE A 10 -6.14 0.18 6.62
N LEU A 11 -7.37 -0.20 7.02
CA LEU A 11 -8.22 -1.03 6.18
C LEU A 11 -8.53 -0.36 4.84
N LYS A 12 -8.87 0.92 4.85
CA LYS A 12 -9.13 1.69 3.62
C LYS A 12 -7.88 1.76 2.74
N SER A 13 -6.73 2.15 3.30
CA SER A 13 -5.49 2.26 2.52
C SER A 13 -5.06 0.93 1.91
N LEU A 14 -5.16 -0.18 2.66
CA LEU A 14 -4.89 -1.53 2.17
C LEU A 14 -5.81 -1.91 1.02
N LEU A 15 -7.11 -1.66 1.17
CA LEU A 15 -8.13 -2.00 0.18
C LEU A 15 -7.93 -1.21 -1.12
N PHE A 16 -7.76 0.11 -1.04
CA PHE A 16 -7.60 0.96 -2.23
C PHE A 16 -6.32 0.63 -3.01
N VAL A 17 -5.19 0.41 -2.32
CA VAL A 17 -3.94 0.01 -2.98
C VAL A 17 -4.05 -1.40 -3.55
N GLY A 18 -4.66 -2.34 -2.81
CA GLY A 18 -4.90 -3.70 -3.28
C GLY A 18 -5.75 -3.73 -4.55
N ILE A 19 -6.84 -2.96 -4.60
CA ILE A 19 -7.66 -2.79 -5.81
C ILE A 19 -6.82 -2.17 -6.94
N GLY A 20 -5.99 -1.17 -6.64
CA GLY A 20 -5.09 -0.57 -7.64
C GLY A 20 -4.15 -1.60 -8.28
N ILE A 21 -3.55 -2.47 -7.47
CA ILE A 21 -2.70 -3.58 -7.94
C ILE A 21 -3.52 -4.56 -8.79
N ALA A 22 -4.73 -4.91 -8.34
CA ALA A 22 -5.66 -5.78 -9.07
C ALA A 22 -5.94 -5.25 -10.48
N VAL A 23 -6.33 -3.98 -10.54
CA VAL A 23 -6.69 -3.28 -11.78
C VAL A 23 -5.47 -3.17 -12.69
N TRP A 24 -4.31 -2.78 -12.16
CA TRP A 24 -3.06 -2.72 -12.93
C TRP A 24 -2.72 -4.07 -13.57
N ALA A 25 -2.84 -5.17 -12.82
CA ALA A 25 -2.58 -6.51 -13.34
C ALA A 25 -3.51 -6.88 -14.51
N ILE A 26 -4.77 -6.45 -14.46
CA ILE A 26 -5.74 -6.65 -15.56
C ILE A 26 -5.29 -5.90 -16.82
N PHE A 27 -4.94 -4.61 -16.69
CA PHE A 27 -4.54 -3.77 -17.82
C PHE A 27 -3.17 -4.12 -18.40
N ALA A 28 -2.29 -4.76 -17.63
CA ALA A 28 -1.00 -5.26 -18.10
C ALA A 28 -1.12 -6.47 -19.06
N GLY A 29 -2.34 -6.88 -19.43
CA GLY A 29 -2.57 -7.98 -20.38
C GLY A 29 -2.41 -9.36 -19.77
N LEU A 30 -2.44 -9.48 -18.44
CA LEU A 30 -2.33 -10.76 -17.72
C LEU A 30 -3.67 -11.53 -17.64
N VAL A 31 -4.70 -11.07 -18.37
CA VAL A 31 -6.04 -11.69 -18.36
C VAL A 31 -6.31 -12.37 -19.70
N PRO A 32 -6.33 -13.72 -19.74
CA PRO A 32 -6.62 -14.49 -20.94
C PRO A 32 -8.08 -14.38 -21.37
N LEU A 33 -8.32 -14.55 -22.68
CA LEU A 33 -9.66 -14.58 -23.29
C LEU A 33 -10.39 -15.94 -23.13
N SER A 34 -9.72 -16.97 -22.61
CA SER A 34 -10.31 -18.32 -22.43
C SER A 34 -10.79 -18.53 -21.00
N VAL A 35 -11.82 -19.36 -20.79
CA VAL A 35 -12.39 -19.66 -19.46
C VAL A 35 -11.33 -20.27 -18.51
N ASN A 36 -10.49 -21.18 -19.02
CA ASN A 36 -9.40 -21.77 -18.22
C ASN A 36 -8.34 -20.71 -17.86
N GLY A 37 -8.05 -19.80 -18.77
CA GLY A 37 -7.14 -18.71 -18.49
C GLY A 37 -7.72 -17.68 -17.51
N LEU A 38 -9.03 -17.43 -17.55
CA LEU A 38 -9.74 -16.59 -16.59
C LEU A 38 -9.64 -17.17 -15.16
N LEU A 39 -9.88 -18.47 -15.00
CA LEU A 39 -9.70 -19.15 -13.69
C LEU A 39 -8.25 -19.06 -13.21
N GLY A 40 -7.28 -19.23 -14.12
CA GLY A 40 -5.86 -19.04 -13.81
C GLY A 40 -5.53 -17.62 -13.34
N SER A 41 -6.12 -16.58 -13.97
CA SER A 41 -5.97 -15.19 -13.54
C SER A 41 -6.61 -14.92 -12.19
N VAL A 42 -7.77 -15.53 -11.88
CA VAL A 42 -8.41 -15.41 -10.56
C VAL A 42 -7.52 -16.01 -9.48
N VAL A 43 -6.98 -17.21 -9.69
CA VAL A 43 -6.06 -17.85 -8.72
C VAL A 43 -4.80 -17.01 -8.53
N THR A 44 -4.21 -16.54 -9.63
CA THR A 44 -3.03 -15.66 -9.60
C THR A 44 -3.32 -14.37 -8.84
N PHE A 45 -4.47 -13.74 -9.10
CA PHE A 45 -4.92 -12.55 -8.41
C PHE A 45 -5.07 -12.79 -6.89
N LEU A 46 -5.75 -13.86 -6.50
CA LEU A 46 -5.94 -14.20 -5.08
C LEU A 46 -4.59 -14.48 -4.39
N LEU A 47 -3.65 -15.12 -5.08
CA LEU A 47 -2.30 -15.35 -4.55
C LEU A 47 -1.54 -14.04 -4.34
N TYR A 48 -1.51 -13.17 -5.36
CA TYR A 48 -0.85 -11.86 -5.27
C TYR A 48 -1.47 -10.99 -4.17
N MET A 49 -2.80 -10.95 -4.07
CA MET A 49 -3.50 -10.22 -3.03
C MET A 49 -3.19 -10.77 -1.64
N SER A 50 -3.14 -12.08 -1.48
CA SER A 50 -2.82 -12.72 -0.20
C SER A 50 -1.39 -12.41 0.24
N VAL A 51 -0.42 -12.51 -0.68
CA VAL A 51 0.99 -12.15 -0.42
C VAL A 51 1.13 -10.67 -0.10
N TYR A 52 0.47 -9.80 -0.88
CA TYR A 52 0.44 -8.36 -0.63
C TYR A 52 -0.12 -8.04 0.76
N LEU A 53 -1.28 -8.60 1.13
CA LEU A 53 -1.89 -8.37 2.43
C LEU A 53 -0.99 -8.86 3.57
N LEU A 54 -0.38 -10.04 3.43
CA LEU A 54 0.54 -10.58 4.42
C LEU A 54 1.75 -9.64 4.62
N ILE A 55 2.41 -9.24 3.54
CA ILE A 55 3.57 -8.34 3.59
C ILE A 55 3.15 -6.98 4.16
N SER A 56 2.00 -6.43 3.75
CA SER A 56 1.54 -5.14 4.24
C SER A 56 1.17 -5.17 5.73
N ILE A 57 0.58 -6.26 6.24
CA ILE A 57 0.33 -6.42 7.68
C ILE A 57 1.66 -6.43 8.44
N VAL A 58 2.64 -7.21 8.00
CA VAL A 58 3.98 -7.24 8.61
C VAL A 58 4.63 -5.85 8.55
N GLY A 59 4.55 -5.17 7.42
CA GLY A 59 5.08 -3.83 7.23
C GLY A 59 4.43 -2.80 8.17
N TRP A 60 3.12 -2.88 8.37
CA TRP A 60 2.42 -2.04 9.35
C TRP A 60 2.87 -2.34 10.78
N LEU A 61 3.00 -3.62 11.16
CA LEU A 61 3.42 -4.01 12.51
C LEU A 61 4.85 -3.57 12.84
N VAL A 62 5.79 -3.76 11.90
CA VAL A 62 7.22 -3.50 12.14
C VAL A 62 7.56 -2.02 11.95
N ILE A 63 6.94 -1.36 10.96
CA ILE A 63 7.35 -0.02 10.52
C ILE A 63 6.20 0.98 10.64
N GLY A 64 5.03 0.66 10.08
CA GLY A 64 3.93 1.61 9.93
C GLY A 64 3.39 2.16 11.25
N PHE A 65 3.10 1.29 12.24
CA PHE A 65 2.60 1.71 13.55
C PHE A 65 3.63 2.49 14.37
N PRO A 66 4.89 2.01 14.52
CA PRO A 66 5.92 2.81 15.17
C PRO A 66 6.08 4.18 14.50
N LEU A 67 6.15 4.22 13.17
CA LEU A 67 6.30 5.47 12.43
C LEU A 67 5.12 6.41 12.65
N HIS A 68 3.88 5.91 12.56
CA HIS A 68 2.69 6.70 12.82
C HIS A 68 2.67 7.26 14.24
N TYR A 69 3.04 6.45 15.24
CA TYR A 69 3.17 6.90 16.62
C TYR A 69 4.18 8.05 16.74
N PHE A 70 5.39 7.90 16.18
CA PHE A 70 6.41 8.95 16.22
C PHE A 70 5.95 10.23 15.51
N ILE A 71 5.36 10.11 14.32
CA ILE A 71 4.84 11.25 13.56
C ILE A 71 3.73 11.97 14.35
N SER A 72 2.81 11.22 14.96
CA SER A 72 1.68 11.79 15.69
C SER A 72 2.10 12.57 16.94
N LYS A 73 3.25 12.19 17.53
CA LYS A 73 3.77 12.70 18.80
C LYS A 73 4.79 13.81 18.64
N TYR A 74 5.65 13.73 17.62
CA TYR A 74 6.82 14.61 17.49
C TYR A 74 6.78 15.54 16.27
N THR A 75 5.81 15.38 15.37
CA THR A 75 5.75 16.20 14.16
C THR A 75 4.36 16.77 13.90
N ASN A 76 4.26 17.60 12.87
CA ASN A 76 3.01 18.24 12.44
C ASN A 76 2.10 17.33 11.60
N ARG A 77 2.37 16.01 11.54
CA ARG A 77 1.54 15.03 10.81
C ARG A 77 1.42 15.33 9.30
N SER A 78 2.40 16.05 8.75
CA SER A 78 2.48 16.34 7.32
C SER A 78 2.61 15.06 6.49
N TYR A 79 2.08 15.08 5.27
CA TYR A 79 2.24 14.00 4.29
C TYR A 79 3.72 13.66 4.02
N LEU A 80 4.62 14.64 4.14
CA LEU A 80 6.05 14.44 3.90
C LEU A 80 6.62 13.32 4.77
N TYR A 81 6.23 13.22 6.04
CA TYR A 81 6.74 12.18 6.93
C TYR A 81 6.21 10.78 6.57
N TYR A 82 4.97 10.69 6.08
CA TYR A 82 4.38 9.42 5.61
C TYR A 82 4.92 8.99 4.25
N ALA A 83 5.41 9.93 3.44
CA ALA A 83 5.99 9.66 2.11
C ALA A 83 7.50 9.39 2.16
N ALA A 84 8.24 10.00 3.10
CA ALA A 84 9.70 9.93 3.13
C ALA A 84 10.24 8.50 3.21
N LEU A 85 9.66 7.67 4.08
CA LEU A 85 10.15 6.31 4.27
C LEU A 85 9.81 5.40 3.07
N PRO A 86 8.58 5.36 2.53
CA PRO A 86 8.32 4.66 1.27
C PRO A 86 9.16 5.15 0.10
N MET A 87 9.43 6.46 0.00
CA MET A 87 10.28 7.02 -1.06
C MET A 87 11.71 6.48 -1.02
N ALA A 88 12.24 6.14 0.16
CA ALA A 88 13.54 5.49 0.28
C ALA A 88 13.59 4.10 -0.38
N PHE A 89 12.45 3.44 -0.61
CA PHE A 89 12.36 2.18 -1.35
C PHE A 89 12.02 2.40 -2.84
N VAL A 90 11.32 3.48 -3.19
CA VAL A 90 11.00 3.83 -4.59
C VAL A 90 12.24 4.32 -5.33
N LEU A 91 13.03 5.21 -4.72
CA LEU A 91 14.16 5.87 -5.38
C LEU A 91 15.26 4.88 -5.83
N PRO A 92 15.73 3.92 -5.01
CA PRO A 92 16.72 2.94 -5.48
C PRO A 92 16.17 2.08 -6.62
N SER A 93 14.93 1.63 -6.52
CA SER A 93 14.31 0.82 -7.58
C SER A 93 14.21 1.58 -8.91
N LEU A 94 14.00 2.90 -8.89
CA LEU A 94 14.07 3.75 -10.09
C LEU A 94 15.47 3.82 -10.69
N LEU A 95 16.51 3.87 -9.85
CA LEU A 95 17.90 4.01 -10.29
C LEU A 95 18.51 2.70 -10.80
N TYR A 96 18.01 1.55 -10.32
CA TYR A 96 18.54 0.23 -10.65
C TYR A 96 17.58 -0.62 -11.48
N GLU A 97 16.59 -0.01 -12.14
CA GLU A 97 15.56 -0.70 -12.95
C GLU A 97 14.84 -1.84 -12.20
N GLY A 98 14.70 -1.69 -10.88
CA GLY A 98 14.00 -2.63 -10.02
C GLY A 98 12.49 -2.52 -10.16
N SER A 99 11.76 -3.54 -9.69
CA SER A 99 10.30 -3.50 -9.66
C SER A 99 9.80 -2.36 -8.76
N LEU A 100 9.10 -1.41 -9.36
CA LEU A 100 8.52 -0.26 -8.66
C LEU A 100 7.20 -0.58 -7.97
N LEU A 101 6.62 -1.75 -8.25
CA LEU A 101 5.26 -2.10 -7.84
C LEU A 101 5.08 -2.01 -6.32
N LEU A 102 5.98 -2.65 -5.56
CA LEU A 102 5.89 -2.67 -4.09
C LEU A 102 6.28 -1.33 -3.46
N GLY A 103 7.23 -0.60 -4.06
CA GLY A 103 7.61 0.73 -3.60
C GLY A 103 6.46 1.73 -3.75
N PHE A 104 5.84 1.76 -4.93
CA PHE A 104 4.67 2.61 -5.15
C PHE A 104 3.47 2.17 -4.32
N ALA A 105 3.23 0.86 -4.16
CA ALA A 105 2.20 0.36 -3.28
C ALA A 105 2.38 0.89 -1.85
N ALA A 106 3.59 0.80 -1.29
CA ALA A 106 3.90 1.33 0.05
C ALA A 106 3.71 2.86 0.13
N LEU A 107 4.11 3.59 -0.92
CA LEU A 107 3.94 5.05 -0.98
C LEU A 107 2.45 5.44 -0.99
N PHE A 108 1.67 4.87 -1.90
CA PHE A 108 0.23 5.12 -1.97
C PHE A 108 -0.47 4.70 -0.67
N GLN A 109 -0.08 3.58 -0.07
CA GLN A 109 -0.64 3.12 1.19
C GLN A 109 -0.38 4.13 2.32
N GLY A 110 0.85 4.66 2.43
CA GLY A 110 1.20 5.69 3.41
C GLY A 110 0.44 7.01 3.22
N LEU A 111 0.30 7.45 1.96
CA LEU A 111 -0.44 8.67 1.61
C LEU A 111 -1.94 8.53 1.89
N LEU A 112 -2.55 7.42 1.47
CA LEU A 112 -3.96 7.14 1.73
C LEU A 112 -4.23 6.95 3.22
N PHE A 113 -3.34 6.28 3.94
CA PHE A 113 -3.46 6.15 5.39
C PHE A 113 -3.49 7.53 6.07
N ARG A 114 -2.53 8.42 5.74
CA ARG A 114 -2.54 9.80 6.27
C ARG A 114 -3.85 10.50 5.94
N TYR A 115 -4.32 10.40 4.69
CA TYR A 115 -5.57 11.01 4.27
C TYR A 115 -6.74 10.53 5.14
N TYR A 116 -6.93 9.21 5.30
CA TYR A 116 -8.06 8.67 6.04
C TYR A 116 -7.96 8.84 7.56
N VAL A 117 -6.75 8.78 8.14
CA VAL A 117 -6.58 8.85 9.61
C VAL A 117 -6.87 10.25 10.18
N TYR A 118 -6.68 11.29 9.37
CA TYR A 118 -6.95 12.68 9.74
C TYR A 118 -8.08 13.32 8.91
N LYS A 119 -8.87 12.51 8.20
CA LYS A 119 -10.05 13.02 7.51
C LYS A 119 -11.08 13.41 8.57
N GLU A 120 -11.36 14.70 8.70
CA GLU A 120 -12.50 15.18 9.47
C GLU A 120 -13.79 14.75 8.72
N ILE A 121 -14.71 14.11 9.44
CA ILE A 121 -16.02 13.66 8.92
C ILE A 121 -16.93 14.86 8.76
#